data_AF-A0A7Z1MLT1-F1
#
_entry.id   AF-A0A7Z1MLT1-F1
#
_cell.length_a   1.000
_cell.length_b   1.000
_cell.length_c   1.000
_cell.angle_alpha   90.00
_cell.angle_beta   90.00
_cell.angle_gamma   90.00
#
_symmetry.space_group_name_H-M   'P 1'
#
loop_
_entity.id
_entity.type
_entity.pdbx_description
1 polymer ?
#
loop_
_entity_poly.entity_id
_entity_poly.type
_entity_poly.pdbx_seq_one_letter_code
_entity_poly.pdbx_strand_id
1 'polypeptide(L)'
;MKVLKLIGIFLCMLLIFPTSASENSDTLNITQTKLYDSLSCEKVGETASICLISSQFHSNPKAYVFKFLASGDFDKNKVEEITVMYATLMSTYLNPITASFYDAKPALIDMVDQSQLKAENIIVEIELNNNDLYYSSYLYPMSVNGKVSLVHNFFVGKVDAYEHLKSVCHDMKEFSESKIYLQRCTFYKE
;
A
#
# COMPACT_ATOMS: atom_id res chain seq x y z
N MET A 1 55.56 -49.55 -5.89
CA MET A 1 55.08 -48.32 -6.54
C MET A 1 53.60 -48.14 -6.23
N LYS A 2 53.27 -47.05 -5.53
CA LYS A 2 51.96 -46.38 -5.38
C LYS A 2 50.74 -47.20 -4.97
N VAL A 3 50.53 -47.21 -3.65
CA VAL A 3 49.24 -47.13 -2.96
C VAL A 3 48.38 -46.04 -3.59
N LEU A 4 47.10 -46.30 -3.88
CA LEU A 4 46.07 -45.27 -3.84
C LEU A 4 44.74 -45.87 -3.37
N LYS A 5 44.33 -45.41 -2.20
CA LYS A 5 43.08 -45.69 -1.49
C LYS A 5 41.89 -45.12 -2.28
N LEU A 6 40.83 -45.89 -2.50
CA LEU A 6 39.49 -45.35 -2.71
C LEU A 6 38.74 -45.42 -1.38
N ILE A 7 38.81 -44.33 -0.63
CA ILE A 7 37.96 -44.07 0.54
C ILE A 7 36.64 -43.54 -0.02
N GLY A 8 35.54 -44.14 0.43
CA GLY A 8 34.18 -43.81 0.03
C GLY A 8 33.86 -42.34 0.21
N ILE A 9 33.42 -41.71 -0.87
CA ILE A 9 32.85 -40.38 -0.85
C ILE A 9 31.34 -40.57 -0.69
N PHE A 10 30.89 -40.55 0.56
CA PHE A 10 29.50 -40.34 0.92
C PHE A 10 29.23 -38.84 0.72
N LEU A 11 28.92 -38.43 -0.50
CA LEU A 11 28.51 -37.05 -0.78
C LEU A 11 27.04 -36.92 -0.43
N CYS A 12 26.76 -36.26 0.71
CA CYS A 12 25.43 -35.79 1.07
C CYS A 12 24.81 -35.08 -0.14
N MET A 13 23.74 -35.67 -0.69
CA MET A 13 22.73 -34.88 -1.39
C MET A 13 22.15 -33.90 -0.36
N LEU A 14 22.77 -32.73 -0.22
CA LEU A 14 22.06 -31.53 0.18
C LEU A 14 21.05 -31.27 -0.93
N LEU A 15 19.89 -31.90 -0.78
CA LEU A 15 18.65 -31.45 -1.37
C LEU A 15 18.46 -30.03 -0.86
N ILE A 16 19.03 -29.07 -1.60
CA ILE A 16 18.57 -27.69 -1.61
C ILE A 16 17.19 -27.79 -2.25
N PHE A 17 16.22 -28.25 -1.47
CA PHE A 17 14.85 -27.90 -1.75
C PHE A 17 14.84 -26.38 -1.80
N PRO A 18 14.28 -25.77 -2.86
CA PRO A 18 13.94 -24.38 -2.74
C PRO A 18 13.00 -24.35 -1.55
N THR A 19 13.44 -23.75 -0.44
CA THR A 19 12.50 -23.14 0.48
C THR A 19 11.78 -22.12 -0.39
N SER A 20 10.68 -22.57 -1.01
CA SER A 20 9.62 -21.71 -1.47
C SER A 20 9.41 -20.76 -0.31
N ALA A 21 9.80 -19.50 -0.52
CA ALA A 21 9.49 -18.43 0.39
C ALA A 21 8.01 -18.61 0.72
N SER A 22 7.74 -18.88 1.99
CA SER A 22 6.39 -18.93 2.51
C SER A 22 5.71 -17.64 2.05
N GLU A 23 4.72 -17.74 1.16
CA GLU A 23 3.76 -16.67 0.97
C GLU A 23 3.21 -16.35 2.36
N ASN A 24 3.56 -15.19 2.90
CA ASN A 24 3.00 -14.74 4.16
C ASN A 24 1.49 -14.65 3.95
N SER A 25 0.74 -15.51 4.63
CA SER A 25 -0.73 -15.59 4.63
C SER A 25 -1.42 -14.38 5.25
N ASP A 26 -0.73 -13.24 5.32
CA ASP A 26 -1.14 -12.03 6.03
C ASP A 26 -1.78 -10.98 5.12
N THR A 27 -1.84 -11.23 3.80
CA THR A 27 -2.47 -10.33 2.83
C THR A 27 -3.62 -11.04 2.11
N LEU A 28 -4.79 -10.43 2.10
CA LEU A 28 -5.99 -10.92 1.43
C LEU A 28 -6.51 -9.88 0.46
N ASN A 29 -6.73 -10.27 -0.79
CA ASN A 29 -7.44 -9.41 -1.75
C ASN A 29 -8.91 -9.29 -1.31
N ILE A 30 -9.39 -8.07 -1.15
CA ILE A 30 -10.78 -7.77 -0.84
C ILE A 30 -11.51 -7.36 -2.11
N THR A 31 -12.73 -7.87 -2.28
CA THR A 31 -13.53 -7.58 -3.47
C THR A 31 -14.23 -6.23 -3.34
N GLN A 32 -14.10 -5.37 -4.35
CA GLN A 32 -14.71 -4.04 -4.42
C GLN A 32 -15.42 -3.85 -5.76
N THR A 33 -16.43 -4.68 -6.04
CA THR A 33 -17.03 -4.84 -7.39
C THR A 33 -17.47 -3.51 -8.02
N LYS A 34 -18.25 -2.70 -7.30
CA LYS A 34 -18.74 -1.41 -7.82
C LYS A 34 -17.60 -0.45 -8.14
N LEU A 35 -16.62 -0.36 -7.25
CA LEU A 35 -15.46 0.51 -7.43
C LEU A 35 -14.59 0.04 -8.60
N TYR A 36 -14.35 -1.27 -8.69
CA TYR A 36 -13.62 -1.87 -9.81
C TYR A 36 -14.35 -1.65 -11.14
N ASP A 37 -15.67 -1.85 -11.18
CA ASP A 37 -16.46 -1.61 -12.38
C ASP A 37 -16.43 -0.16 -12.87
N SER A 38 -16.24 0.79 -11.96
CA SER A 38 -16.15 2.21 -12.30
C SER A 38 -14.74 2.69 -12.61
N LEU A 39 -13.71 2.07 -12.03
CA LEU A 39 -12.35 2.58 -12.02
C LEU A 39 -11.30 1.60 -12.55
N SER A 40 -11.67 0.44 -13.11
CA SER A 40 -10.67 -0.50 -13.65
C SER A 40 -9.99 0.04 -14.91
N CYS A 41 -8.69 -0.19 -15.04
CA CYS A 41 -7.90 0.32 -16.17
C CYS A 41 -8.37 -0.18 -17.54
N GLU A 42 -9.11 -1.30 -17.59
CA GLU A 42 -9.69 -1.84 -18.82
C GLU A 42 -10.99 -1.12 -19.24
N LYS A 43 -11.73 -0.55 -18.28
CA LYS A 43 -13.03 0.10 -18.51
C LYS A 43 -12.91 1.60 -18.66
N VAL A 44 -12.02 2.21 -17.90
CA VAL A 44 -11.70 3.61 -18.09
C VAL A 44 -10.69 3.66 -19.23
N GLY A 45 -11.15 3.93 -20.46
CA GLY A 45 -10.34 3.87 -21.68
C GLY A 45 -9.06 4.73 -21.65
N GLU A 46 -8.38 4.88 -22.79
CA GLU A 46 -7.06 5.53 -22.91
C GLU A 46 -6.94 6.95 -22.30
N THR A 47 -8.05 7.59 -21.93
CA THR A 47 -8.13 8.95 -21.41
C THR A 47 -8.13 9.07 -19.88
N ALA A 48 -8.27 7.99 -19.12
CA ALA A 48 -8.27 8.12 -17.65
C ALA A 48 -6.88 8.19 -17.06
N SER A 49 -6.64 9.24 -16.28
CA SER A 49 -5.36 9.50 -15.64
C SER A 49 -5.11 8.65 -14.39
N ILE A 50 -6.12 7.95 -13.87
CA ILE A 50 -6.03 7.10 -12.68
C ILE A 50 -7.06 5.96 -12.69
N CYS A 51 -6.64 4.75 -12.32
CA CYS A 51 -7.49 3.55 -12.23
C CYS A 51 -7.16 2.70 -10.99
N LEU A 52 -8.14 1.97 -10.46
CA LEU A 52 -7.96 1.03 -9.34
C LEU A 52 -7.28 -0.25 -9.85
N ILE A 53 -6.20 -0.67 -9.20
CA ILE A 53 -5.48 -1.90 -9.57
C ILE A 53 -5.56 -2.99 -8.50
N SER A 54 -5.65 -2.64 -7.21
CA SER A 54 -5.86 -3.63 -6.15
C SER A 54 -6.52 -3.03 -4.91
N SER A 55 -7.18 -3.90 -4.15
CA SER A 55 -7.70 -3.60 -2.82
C SER A 55 -7.33 -4.76 -1.91
N GLN A 56 -6.53 -4.50 -0.89
CA GLN A 56 -5.89 -5.50 -0.05
C GLN A 56 -6.17 -5.24 1.43
N PHE A 57 -6.39 -6.32 2.17
CA PHE A 57 -6.41 -6.35 3.62
C PHE A 57 -5.13 -7.01 4.12
N HIS A 58 -4.42 -6.33 5.00
CA HIS A 58 -3.29 -6.88 5.74
C HIS A 58 -3.71 -7.19 7.16
N SER A 59 -3.33 -8.34 7.70
CA SER A 59 -3.79 -8.84 8.99
C SER A 59 -3.01 -8.27 10.19
N ASN A 60 -1.73 -7.93 10.02
CA ASN A 60 -0.84 -7.58 11.13
C ASN A 60 0.34 -6.65 10.78
N PRO A 61 0.26 -5.34 11.10
CA PRO A 61 -0.91 -4.65 11.66
C PRO A 61 -2.09 -4.59 10.68
N LYS A 62 -3.32 -4.55 11.21
CA LYS A 62 -4.53 -4.49 10.37
C LYS A 62 -4.51 -3.23 9.50
N ALA A 63 -4.56 -3.37 8.18
CA ALA A 63 -4.61 -2.24 7.26
C ALA A 63 -5.42 -2.58 6.00
N TYR A 64 -6.12 -1.59 5.43
CA TYR A 64 -6.73 -1.70 4.12
C TYR A 64 -6.00 -0.79 3.15
N VAL A 65 -5.36 -1.35 2.12
CA VAL A 65 -4.63 -0.59 1.11
C VAL A 65 -5.36 -0.70 -0.22
N PHE A 66 -5.74 0.46 -0.76
CA PHE A 66 -6.34 0.57 -2.08
C PHE A 66 -5.29 1.19 -2.99
N LYS A 67 -4.80 0.40 -3.94
CA LYS A 67 -3.75 0.80 -4.86
C LYS A 67 -4.33 1.24 -6.19
N PHE A 68 -3.90 2.40 -6.65
CA PHE A 68 -4.28 2.99 -7.92
C PHE A 68 -3.06 3.14 -8.82
N LEU A 69 -3.26 2.94 -10.12
CA LEU A 69 -2.28 3.25 -11.15
C LEU A 69 -2.66 4.58 -11.79
N ALA A 70 -1.75 5.54 -11.73
CA ALA A 70 -1.80 6.78 -12.48
C ALA A 70 -0.91 6.67 -13.72
N SER A 71 -1.38 7.19 -14.85
CA SER A 71 -0.64 7.17 -16.11
C SER A 71 -0.72 8.53 -16.79
N GLY A 72 0.39 8.96 -17.38
CA GLY A 72 0.47 10.20 -18.14
C GLY A 72 1.92 10.61 -18.40
N ASP A 73 2.10 11.49 -19.39
CA ASP A 73 3.37 12.14 -19.66
C ASP A 73 3.42 13.45 -18.86
N PHE A 74 4.10 13.41 -17.72
CA PHE A 74 4.17 14.54 -16.79
C PHE A 74 5.56 15.17 -16.78
N ASP A 75 5.60 16.50 -16.63
CA ASP A 75 6.84 17.22 -16.37
C ASP A 75 7.54 16.61 -15.14
N LYS A 76 8.79 16.17 -15.33
CA LYS A 76 9.61 15.54 -14.29
C LYS A 76 9.70 16.39 -13.02
N ASN A 77 9.67 17.72 -13.15
CA ASN A 77 9.73 18.63 -12.01
C ASN A 77 8.42 18.72 -11.20
N LYS A 78 7.32 18.16 -11.73
CA LYS A 78 5.99 18.17 -11.11
C LYS A 78 5.51 16.78 -10.67
N VAL A 79 6.28 15.72 -10.95
CA VAL A 79 5.86 14.34 -10.69
C VAL A 79 5.54 14.13 -9.20
N GLU A 80 6.36 14.66 -8.30
CA GLU A 80 6.11 14.57 -6.86
C GLU A 80 4.76 15.20 -6.48
N GLU A 81 4.56 16.47 -6.85
CA GLU A 81 3.32 17.21 -6.61
C GLU A 81 2.10 16.46 -7.16
N ILE A 82 2.17 15.98 -8.40
CA ILE A 82 1.09 15.27 -9.08
C ILE A 82 0.78 13.93 -8.39
N THR A 83 1.80 13.16 -8.03
CA THR A 83 1.61 11.84 -7.41
C THR A 83 0.95 11.98 -6.03
N VAL A 84 1.40 12.96 -5.23
CA VAL A 84 0.81 13.28 -3.92
C VAL A 84 -0.61 13.83 -4.07
N MET A 85 -0.84 14.67 -5.08
CA MET A 85 -2.18 15.19 -5.40
C MET A 85 -3.15 14.05 -5.75
N TYR A 86 -2.73 13.05 -6.51
CA TYR A 86 -3.56 11.88 -6.82
C TYR A 86 -3.88 11.04 -5.57
N ALA A 87 -2.91 10.84 -4.67
CA ALA A 87 -3.14 10.14 -3.41
C ALA A 87 -4.18 10.88 -2.56
N THR A 88 -4.05 12.22 -2.52
CA THR A 88 -4.98 13.11 -1.82
C THR A 88 -6.37 13.08 -2.44
N LEU A 89 -6.48 13.16 -3.76
CA LEU A 89 -7.74 13.14 -4.49
C LEU A 89 -8.49 11.83 -4.27
N MET A 90 -7.84 10.70 -4.49
CA MET A 90 -8.48 9.39 -4.32
C MET A 90 -8.83 9.12 -2.86
N SER A 91 -7.98 9.53 -1.91
CA SER A 91 -8.32 9.44 -0.50
C SER A 91 -9.51 10.32 -0.13
N THR A 92 -9.60 11.54 -0.69
CA THR A 92 -10.75 12.43 -0.49
C THR A 92 -12.04 11.83 -1.04
N TYR A 93 -11.98 11.13 -2.18
CA TYR A 93 -13.16 10.50 -2.77
C TYR A 93 -13.63 9.25 -2.02
N LEU A 94 -12.73 8.51 -1.39
CA LEU A 94 -13.04 7.22 -0.75
C LEU A 94 -13.21 7.33 0.76
N ASN A 95 -12.40 8.14 1.41
CA ASN A 95 -12.24 8.17 2.86
C ASN A 95 -12.95 9.40 3.47
N PRO A 96 -13.96 9.21 4.32
CA PRO A 96 -14.70 10.32 4.91
C PRO A 96 -13.86 11.18 5.88
N ILE A 97 -12.80 10.64 6.49
CA ILE A 97 -11.88 11.42 7.34
C ILE A 97 -11.08 12.41 6.49
N THR A 98 -10.48 11.94 5.39
CA THR A 98 -9.75 12.81 4.46
C THR A 98 -10.69 13.84 3.84
N ALA A 99 -11.89 13.44 3.42
CA ALA A 99 -12.88 14.36 2.87
C ALA A 99 -13.24 15.47 3.87
N SER A 100 -13.52 15.12 5.12
CA SER A 100 -13.83 16.10 6.16
C SER A 100 -12.65 17.01 6.49
N PHE A 101 -11.41 16.54 6.39
CA PHE A 101 -10.22 17.38 6.60
C PHE A 101 -10.13 18.54 5.61
N TYR A 102 -10.64 18.34 4.39
CA TYR A 102 -10.69 19.33 3.32
C TYR A 102 -12.07 19.98 3.12
N ASP A 103 -12.97 19.89 4.12
CA ASP A 103 -14.34 20.41 4.04
C ASP A 103 -15.13 19.90 2.82
N ALA A 104 -14.86 18.65 2.40
CA ALA A 104 -15.44 17.99 1.24
C ALA A 104 -16.36 16.82 1.64
N LYS A 105 -17.06 16.26 0.65
CA LYS A 105 -17.83 15.00 0.78
C LYS A 105 -17.17 13.91 -0.06
N PRO A 106 -17.04 12.67 0.45
CA PRO A 106 -16.40 11.59 -0.29
C PRO A 106 -17.31 11.10 -1.44
N ALA A 107 -16.93 11.41 -2.68
CA ALA A 107 -17.76 11.19 -3.85
C ALA A 107 -17.97 9.70 -4.23
N LEU A 108 -17.11 8.81 -3.75
CA LEU A 108 -17.11 7.39 -4.12
C LEU A 108 -17.43 6.47 -2.94
N ILE A 109 -17.77 7.01 -1.76
CA ILE A 109 -18.01 6.20 -0.55
C ILE A 109 -19.12 5.16 -0.73
N ASP A 110 -20.16 5.48 -1.51
CA ASP A 110 -21.29 4.56 -1.77
C ASP A 110 -20.92 3.39 -2.70
N MET A 111 -19.76 3.48 -3.36
CA MET A 111 -19.18 2.40 -4.17
C MET A 111 -18.23 1.51 -3.38
N VAL A 112 -17.79 1.94 -2.20
CA VAL A 112 -16.94 1.14 -1.31
C VAL A 112 -17.82 0.11 -0.60
N ASP A 113 -17.52 -1.18 -0.79
CA ASP A 113 -18.11 -2.23 0.02
C ASP A 113 -17.49 -2.22 1.41
N GLN A 114 -18.28 -1.81 2.38
CA GLN A 114 -17.91 -1.68 3.78
C GLN A 114 -18.36 -2.88 4.63
N SER A 115 -18.78 -4.00 4.02
CA SER A 115 -19.15 -5.20 4.78
C SER A 115 -17.97 -5.82 5.53
N GLN A 116 -16.75 -5.62 5.01
CA GLN A 116 -15.51 -6.14 5.58
C GLN A 116 -14.59 -5.05 6.13
N LEU A 117 -14.81 -3.78 5.78
CA LEU A 117 -13.95 -2.65 6.16
C LEU A 117 -14.75 -1.39 6.47
N LYS A 118 -14.14 -0.46 7.21
CA LYS A 118 -14.63 0.92 7.31
C LYS A 118 -13.83 1.79 6.36
N ALA A 119 -14.50 2.61 5.55
CA ALA A 119 -13.83 3.48 4.57
C ALA A 119 -12.83 4.45 5.22
N GLU A 120 -13.07 4.81 6.48
CA GLU A 120 -12.17 5.59 7.34
C GLU A 120 -10.76 5.00 7.48
N ASN A 121 -10.64 3.68 7.38
CA ASN A 121 -9.38 2.95 7.57
C ASN A 121 -8.64 2.68 6.24
N ILE A 122 -9.12 3.21 5.11
CA ILE A 122 -8.47 3.01 3.81
C ILE A 122 -7.22 3.89 3.71
N ILE A 123 -6.09 3.23 3.47
CA ILE A 123 -4.84 3.82 2.97
C ILE A 123 -4.92 3.81 1.45
N VAL A 124 -4.70 4.97 0.84
CA VAL A 124 -4.60 5.08 -0.62
C VAL A 124 -3.14 5.04 -1.00
N GLU A 125 -2.80 4.16 -1.95
CA GLU A 125 -1.48 4.09 -2.59
C GLU A 125 -1.63 4.44 -4.08
N ILE A 126 -0.75 5.29 -4.58
CA ILE A 126 -0.62 5.63 -6.00
C ILE A 126 0.70 5.06 -6.50
N GLU A 127 0.63 4.25 -7.54
CA GLU A 127 1.74 3.97 -8.44
C GLU A 127 1.59 4.85 -9.67
N LEU A 128 2.64 5.57 -10.05
CA LEU A 128 2.64 6.42 -11.24
C LEU A 128 3.79 5.99 -12.16
N ASN A 129 3.47 5.71 -13.42
CA ASN A 129 4.47 5.50 -14.47
C ASN A 129 4.56 6.77 -15.33
N ASN A 130 5.76 7.36 -15.38
CA ASN A 130 6.06 8.52 -16.22
C ASN A 130 7.34 8.26 -17.01
N ASN A 131 7.21 8.03 -18.32
CA ASN A 131 8.34 7.77 -19.23
C ASN A 131 9.30 6.68 -18.72
N ASP A 132 8.77 5.50 -18.41
CA ASP A 132 9.48 4.31 -17.90
C ASP A 132 10.10 4.46 -16.50
N LEU A 133 9.85 5.58 -15.82
CA LEU A 133 10.20 5.77 -14.42
C LEU A 133 8.95 5.61 -13.55
N TYR A 134 9.09 4.80 -12.50
CA TYR A 134 8.04 4.60 -11.52
C TYR A 134 8.20 5.54 -10.34
N TYR A 135 7.07 5.99 -9.83
CA TYR A 135 6.96 6.82 -8.64
C TYR A 135 5.83 6.28 -7.79
N SER A 136 5.95 6.45 -6.48
CA SER A 136 4.93 6.01 -5.55
C SER A 136 4.60 7.10 -4.55
N SER A 137 3.34 7.17 -4.15
CA SER A 137 2.91 7.97 -3.00
C SER A 137 1.80 7.25 -2.28
N TYR A 138 1.60 7.57 -1.01
CA TYR A 138 0.44 7.12 -0.27
C TYR A 138 -0.14 8.27 0.55
N LEU A 139 -1.42 8.13 0.91
CA LEU A 139 -2.05 8.97 1.93
C LEU A 139 -2.84 8.10 2.90
N TYR A 140 -2.52 8.28 4.18
CA TYR A 140 -3.13 7.59 5.30
C TYR A 140 -3.68 8.63 6.30
N PRO A 141 -5.01 8.78 6.41
CA PRO A 141 -5.61 9.63 7.42
C PRO A 141 -5.59 8.95 8.79
N MET A 142 -5.03 9.63 9.77
CA MET A 142 -4.90 9.16 11.14
C MET A 142 -5.67 10.05 12.10
N SER A 143 -6.50 9.46 12.96
CA SER A 143 -7.17 10.18 14.04
C SER A 143 -6.53 9.83 15.39
N VAL A 144 -5.74 10.74 15.95
CA VAL A 144 -5.10 10.59 17.27
C VAL A 144 -5.70 11.61 18.24
N ASN A 145 -6.36 11.13 19.30
CA ASN A 145 -6.98 11.97 20.33
C ASN A 145 -7.94 13.05 19.76
N GLY A 146 -8.74 12.67 18.75
CA GLY A 146 -9.71 13.57 18.10
C GLY A 146 -9.08 14.57 17.12
N LYS A 147 -7.76 14.57 16.94
CA LYS A 147 -7.08 15.34 15.88
C LYS A 147 -6.77 14.44 14.70
N VAL A 148 -7.17 14.88 13.51
CA VAL A 148 -6.84 14.22 12.25
C VAL A 148 -5.47 14.69 11.78
N SER A 149 -4.65 13.78 11.29
CA SER A 149 -3.39 14.04 10.60
C SER A 149 -3.35 13.21 9.33
N LEU A 150 -2.99 13.82 8.21
CA LEU A 150 -2.84 13.12 6.93
C LEU A 150 -1.36 12.76 6.77
N VAL A 151 -1.03 11.48 6.92
CA VAL A 151 0.33 10.99 6.73
C VAL A 151 0.51 10.62 5.27
N HIS A 152 1.51 11.20 4.63
CA HIS A 152 1.83 10.94 3.24
C HIS A 152 3.34 10.92 3.05
N ASN A 153 3.79 10.27 1.98
CA ASN A 153 5.18 10.31 1.54
C ASN A 153 5.24 10.13 0.02
N PHE A 154 6.38 10.47 -0.57
CA PHE A 154 6.67 10.31 -1.98
C PHE A 154 7.98 9.55 -2.19
N PHE A 155 8.02 8.72 -3.21
CA PHE A 155 9.17 7.89 -3.53
C PHE A 155 9.45 7.89 -5.03
N VAL A 156 10.73 7.90 -5.37
CA VAL A 156 11.22 7.47 -6.68
C VAL A 156 11.32 5.94 -6.64
N GLY A 157 10.61 5.26 -7.52
CA GLY A 157 10.47 3.80 -7.57
C GLY A 157 9.10 3.30 -7.11
N LYS A 158 8.93 1.97 -7.18
CA LYS A 158 7.76 1.27 -6.63
C LYS A 158 7.98 1.02 -5.15
N VAL A 159 7.11 1.56 -4.29
CA VAL A 159 7.15 1.35 -2.85
C VAL A 159 5.78 0.88 -2.38
N ASP A 160 5.76 -0.26 -1.68
CA ASP A 160 4.57 -0.75 -0.99
C ASP A 160 4.30 0.12 0.25
N ALA A 161 3.14 0.78 0.28
CA ALA A 161 2.80 1.71 1.35
C ALA A 161 2.69 1.02 2.71
N TYR A 162 2.16 -0.21 2.73
CA TYR A 162 1.98 -0.97 3.96
C TYR A 162 3.32 -1.38 4.56
N GLU A 163 4.22 -1.96 3.77
CA GLU A 163 5.55 -2.36 4.27
C GLU A 163 6.38 -1.14 4.71
N HIS A 164 6.27 -0.01 3.99
CA HIS A 164 6.92 1.23 4.43
C HIS A 164 6.37 1.73 5.78
N LEU A 165 5.05 1.84 5.91
CA LEU A 165 4.41 2.28 7.16
C LEU A 165 4.74 1.35 8.33
N LYS A 166 4.77 0.03 8.08
CA LYS A 166 5.17 -0.97 9.06
C LYS A 166 6.63 -0.80 9.48
N SER A 167 7.54 -0.52 8.55
CA SER A 167 8.96 -0.23 8.86
C SER A 167 9.09 1.02 9.72
N VAL A 168 8.44 2.13 9.34
CA VAL A 168 8.44 3.38 10.13
C VAL A 168 7.94 3.11 11.55
N CYS A 169 6.92 2.28 11.69
CA CYS A 169 6.38 1.89 12.98
C CYS A 169 7.29 0.98 13.81
N HIS A 170 8.05 0.10 13.14
CA HIS A 170 9.06 -0.70 13.80
C HIS A 170 10.18 0.20 14.35
N ASP A 171 10.73 1.07 13.50
CA ASP A 171 11.80 2.01 13.88
C ASP A 171 11.33 2.88 15.06
N MET A 172 10.15 3.48 14.96
CA MET A 172 9.60 4.30 16.04
C MET A 172 9.40 3.55 17.37
N LYS A 173 9.10 2.24 17.33
CA LYS A 173 8.97 1.39 18.53
C LYS A 173 10.30 1.28 19.26
N GLU A 174 11.37 1.07 18.51
CA GLU A 174 12.72 0.95 19.08
C GLU A 174 13.14 2.24 19.80
N PHE A 175 12.60 3.39 19.36
CA PHE A 175 12.93 4.69 19.94
C PHE A 175 11.94 5.21 21.01
N SER A 176 10.69 4.71 21.10
CA SER A 176 9.69 5.23 22.07
C SER A 176 8.51 4.29 22.35
N GLU A 177 8.27 3.93 23.62
CA GLU A 177 7.10 3.14 24.07
C GLU A 177 5.88 4.01 24.48
N SER A 178 5.78 5.27 24.01
CA SER A 178 4.72 6.17 24.46
C SER A 178 3.31 5.73 24.01
N LYS A 179 2.24 6.12 24.74
CA LYS A 179 0.85 5.88 24.30
C LYS A 179 0.52 6.52 22.95
N ILE A 180 1.18 7.63 22.62
CA ILE A 180 1.06 8.31 21.33
C ILE A 180 1.65 7.44 20.21
N TYR A 181 2.73 6.71 20.48
CA TYR A 181 3.34 5.75 19.55
C TYR A 181 2.36 4.62 19.18
N LEU A 182 1.73 3.97 20.16
CA LEU A 182 0.79 2.88 19.91
C LEU A 182 -0.40 3.33 19.04
N GLN A 183 -0.89 4.55 19.27
CA GLN A 183 -1.97 5.14 18.46
C GLN A 183 -1.53 5.45 17.03
N ARG A 184 -0.25 5.80 16.81
CA ARG A 184 0.27 6.10 15.48
C ARG A 184 0.51 4.86 14.61
N CYS A 185 0.81 3.74 15.26
CA CYS A 185 1.06 2.47 14.58
C CYS A 185 -0.14 1.53 14.55
N THR A 186 -1.32 2.06 14.92
CA THR A 186 -2.60 1.38 14.69
C THR A 186 -3.15 1.89 13.36
N PHE A 187 -3.10 1.08 12.31
CA PHE A 187 -3.65 1.42 10.99
C PHE A 187 -5.15 1.19 10.84
N TYR A 188 -5.79 0.76 11.94
CA TYR A 188 -7.18 0.33 11.97
C TYR A 188 -7.86 0.76 13.26
N LYS A 189 -9.02 1.44 13.15
CA LYS A 189 -9.90 1.68 14.29
C LYS A 189 -11.08 0.70 14.26
N GLU A 190 -11.28 -0.01 15.38
CA GLU A 190 -12.43 -0.92 15.59
C GLU A 190 -13.79 -0.21 15.50
#